data_AF-A0A6V8LB15-F1
#
_entry.id   AF-A0A6V8LB15-F1
#
_cell.length_a   1.000
_cell.length_b   1.000
_cell.length_c   1.000
_cell.angle_alpha   90.00
_cell.angle_beta   90.00
_cell.angle_gamma   90.00
#
_symmetry.space_group_name_H-M   'P 1'
#
loop_
_entity.id
_entity.type
_entity.pdbx_description
1 polymer ?
#
loop_
_entity_poly.entity_id
_entity_poly.type
_entity_poly.pdbx_seq_one_letter_code
_entity_poly.pdbx_strand_id
1 'polypeptide(L)'
;MGAEAARAPVGSRYADQRPYAVASRLADLHGPTGGVVRLERRLNWSGQASYDLANPRRLASMYETVLREAAHPEELAAWLDGPTLVRLWPGLVVPPEVRRLWEARFPELAAARRPAA
;
A
#
# COMPACT_ATOMS: atom_id res chain seq x y z
N MET A 1 24.73 -9.42 -23.46
CA MET A 1 24.37 -8.01 -23.70
C MET A 1 22.95 -7.83 -23.17
N GLY A 2 22.64 -7.24 -22.02
CA GLY A 2 23.34 -6.70 -20.86
C GLY A 2 22.33 -6.72 -19.70
N ALA A 3 22.72 -7.12 -18.48
CA ALA A 3 22.62 -6.33 -17.24
C ALA A 3 21.30 -5.54 -17.12
N GLU A 4 20.40 -5.84 -16.19
CA GLU A 4 20.63 -5.54 -14.77
C GLU A 4 19.70 -6.39 -13.88
N ALA A 5 20.25 -7.42 -13.23
CA ALA A 5 19.60 -8.05 -12.09
C ALA A 5 19.79 -7.09 -10.90
N ALA A 6 18.79 -6.25 -10.67
CA ALA A 6 18.76 -5.36 -9.52
C ALA A 6 18.92 -6.19 -8.23
N ARG A 7 19.98 -5.88 -7.50
CA ARG A 7 20.35 -6.50 -6.22
C ARG A 7 19.22 -6.33 -5.21
N ALA A 8 18.53 -7.42 -4.86
CA ALA A 8 17.76 -7.46 -3.62
C ALA A 8 18.74 -7.58 -2.44
N PRO A 9 18.73 -6.68 -1.44
CA PRO A 9 19.60 -6.80 -0.28
C PRO A 9 19.12 -7.92 0.65
N VAL A 10 20.09 -8.49 1.37
CA VAL A 10 19.91 -9.51 2.40
C VAL A 10 19.01 -9.01 3.53
N GLY A 11 17.90 -9.73 3.75
CA GLY A 11 17.00 -9.58 4.89
C GLY A 11 16.67 -10.95 5.46
N SER A 12 17.63 -11.58 6.14
CA SER A 12 17.41 -12.80 6.92
C SER A 12 16.57 -12.51 8.16
N ARG A 13 15.29 -12.92 8.12
CA ARG A 13 14.51 -13.59 9.19
C ARG A 13 13.05 -13.68 8.74
N TYR A 14 12.83 -14.58 7.80
CA TYR A 14 11.51 -15.03 7.38
C TYR A 14 10.80 -15.60 8.63
N ALA A 15 9.69 -14.99 9.07
CA ALA A 15 8.75 -15.54 10.05
C ALA A 15 9.01 -15.40 11.57
N ASP A 16 9.48 -14.25 12.06
CA ASP A 16 9.25 -13.92 13.47
C ASP A 16 8.58 -12.54 13.59
N GLN A 17 7.25 -12.57 13.75
CA GLN A 17 6.33 -11.43 13.85
C GLN A 17 6.17 -10.69 12.51
N ARG A 18 4.99 -10.67 11.87
CA ARG A 18 4.74 -9.77 10.74
C ARG A 18 4.14 -8.47 11.28
N PRO A 19 4.93 -7.47 11.69
CA PRO A 19 4.40 -6.11 11.75
C PRO A 19 4.02 -5.74 10.31
N TYR A 20 2.84 -5.16 10.14
CA TYR A 20 2.40 -4.66 8.85
C TYR A 20 3.47 -3.77 8.24
N ALA A 21 3.73 -3.92 6.94
CA ALA A 21 4.69 -3.08 6.24
C ALA A 21 4.21 -1.61 6.27
N VAL A 22 5.16 -0.70 6.44
CA VAL A 22 4.94 0.75 6.37
C VAL A 22 5.98 1.33 5.44
N ALA A 23 5.57 2.25 4.57
CA ALA A 23 6.48 2.93 3.67
C ALA A 23 7.47 3.82 4.45
N SER A 24 8.63 4.10 3.85
CA SER A 24 9.60 5.03 4.43
C SER A 24 9.12 6.48 4.35
N ARG A 25 8.53 6.88 3.21
CA ARG A 25 7.93 8.19 3.00
C ARG A 25 6.70 8.05 2.11
N LEU A 26 5.69 8.89 2.33
CA LEU A 26 4.55 8.99 1.40
C LEU A 26 4.97 9.46 0.01
N ALA A 27 6.02 10.27 -0.07
CA ALA A 27 6.54 10.77 -1.34
C ALA A 27 7.21 9.68 -2.21
N ASP A 28 7.63 8.55 -1.62
CA ASP A 28 8.19 7.42 -2.36
C ASP A 28 7.09 6.51 -2.95
N LEU A 29 5.83 6.78 -2.64
CA LEU A 29 4.67 6.04 -3.13
C LEU A 29 4.23 6.60 -4.48
N HIS A 30 4.52 5.86 -5.55
CA HIS A 30 4.27 6.25 -6.95
C HIS A 30 3.41 5.24 -7.70
N GLY A 31 2.62 4.47 -6.97
CA GLY A 31 1.74 3.47 -7.53
C GLY A 31 0.69 4.04 -8.49
N PRO A 32 0.03 3.16 -9.27
CA PRO A 32 -0.94 3.58 -10.26
C PRO A 32 -2.17 4.21 -9.59
N THR A 33 -2.63 5.33 -10.15
CA THR A 33 -3.83 6.06 -9.70
C THR A 33 -4.99 6.00 -10.71
N GLY A 34 -4.75 5.43 -11.88
CA GLY A 34 -5.71 5.36 -12.97
C GLY A 34 -5.51 4.15 -13.86
N GLY A 35 -6.54 3.81 -14.63
CA GLY A 35 -6.55 2.63 -15.51
C GLY A 35 -6.93 1.35 -14.78
N VAL A 36 -6.81 0.23 -15.49
CA VAL A 36 -7.11 -1.11 -14.95
C VAL A 36 -5.80 -1.81 -14.63
N VAL A 37 -5.61 -2.16 -13.36
CA VAL A 37 -4.41 -2.84 -12.89
C VAL A 37 -4.73 -4.20 -12.32
N ARG A 38 -3.76 -5.12 -12.37
CA ARG A 38 -3.89 -6.48 -11.83
C ARG A 38 -2.88 -6.65 -10.73
N LEU A 39 -3.35 -6.83 -9.50
CA LEU A 39 -2.45 -7.12 -8.38
C LEU A 39 -1.71 -8.44 -8.63
N GLU A 40 -0.46 -8.49 -8.20
CA GLU A 40 0.32 -9.71 -8.21
C GLU A 40 -0.35 -10.81 -7.36
N ARG A 41 -0.18 -12.07 -7.77
CA ARG A 41 -0.78 -13.22 -7.07
C ARG A 41 -0.41 -13.32 -5.60
N ARG A 42 0.71 -12.73 -5.18
CA ARG A 42 1.13 -12.69 -3.77
C ARG A 42 0.25 -11.78 -2.92
N LEU A 43 -0.17 -10.63 -3.48
CA LEU A 43 -1.07 -9.67 -2.82
C LEU A 43 -2.52 -10.10 -2.96
N ASN A 44 -2.85 -10.83 -4.03
CA ASN A 44 -4.18 -11.37 -4.21
C ASN A 44 -4.14 -12.82 -4.69
N TRP A 45 -4.24 -13.73 -3.73
CA TRP A 45 -4.19 -15.18 -3.92
C TRP A 45 -5.33 -15.72 -4.80
N SER A 46 -6.41 -14.95 -5.00
CA SER A 46 -7.49 -15.32 -5.94
C SER A 46 -7.09 -15.17 -7.41
N GLY A 47 -6.00 -14.46 -7.74
CA GLY A 47 -5.44 -14.37 -9.09
C GLY A 47 -6.35 -13.71 -10.15
N GLN A 48 -7.47 -13.11 -9.74
CA GLN A 48 -8.52 -12.62 -10.65
C GLN A 48 -8.92 -11.16 -10.41
N ALA A 49 -8.34 -10.47 -9.42
CA ALA A 49 -8.75 -9.08 -9.15
C ALA A 49 -8.02 -8.10 -10.08
N SER A 50 -8.66 -7.84 -11.22
CA SER A 50 -8.46 -6.59 -11.95
C SER A 50 -9.18 -5.47 -11.19
N TYR A 51 -8.43 -4.44 -10.80
CA TYR A 51 -8.95 -3.25 -10.15
C TYR A 51 -9.01 -2.12 -11.18
N ASP A 52 -10.22 -1.63 -11.43
CA ASP A 52 -10.42 -0.40 -12.18
C ASP A 52 -10.27 0.79 -11.25
N LEU A 53 -9.16 1.51 -11.40
CA LEU A 53 -8.80 2.66 -10.55
C LEU A 53 -9.63 3.90 -10.89
N ALA A 54 -10.34 3.92 -12.02
CA ALA A 54 -11.33 4.96 -12.30
C ALA A 54 -12.53 4.87 -11.35
N ASN A 55 -12.78 3.71 -10.75
CA ASN A 55 -13.81 3.54 -9.76
C ASN A 55 -13.25 3.73 -8.34
N PRO A 56 -13.65 4.78 -7.59
CA PRO A 56 -13.08 5.09 -6.28
C PRO A 56 -13.31 3.98 -5.25
N ARG A 57 -14.37 3.17 -5.37
CA ARG A 57 -14.60 2.02 -4.49
C ARG A 57 -13.60 0.89 -4.78
N ARG A 58 -13.31 0.62 -6.06
CA ARG A 58 -12.32 -0.40 -6.44
C ARG A 58 -10.90 0.05 -6.11
N LEU A 59 -10.59 1.33 -6.32
CA LEU A 59 -9.33 1.93 -5.90
C LEU A 59 -9.13 1.77 -4.38
N ALA A 60 -10.14 2.12 -3.58
CA ALA A 60 -10.10 1.92 -2.12
C ALA A 60 -9.87 0.45 -1.75
N SER A 61 -10.63 -0.48 -2.36
CA SER A 61 -10.45 -1.92 -2.12
C SER A 61 -9.07 -2.44 -2.50
N MET A 62 -8.47 -1.93 -3.58
CA MET A 62 -7.08 -2.26 -3.92
C MET A 62 -6.14 -1.80 -2.81
N TYR A 63 -6.29 -0.56 -2.34
CA TYR A 63 -5.45 0.02 -1.30
C TYR A 63 -5.59 -0.75 0.02
N GLU A 64 -6.81 -1.12 0.41
CA GLU A 64 -7.09 -1.96 1.59
C GLU A 64 -6.40 -3.32 1.50
N THR A 65 -6.45 -3.97 0.32
CA THR A 65 -5.75 -5.23 0.07
C THR A 65 -4.24 -5.05 0.17
N VAL A 66 -3.67 -4.07 -0.52
CA VAL A 66 -2.22 -3.82 -0.51
C VAL A 66 -1.72 -3.51 0.89
N LEU A 67 -2.42 -2.66 1.66
CA LEU A 67 -2.04 -2.33 3.04
C LEU A 67 -2.08 -3.53 4.00
N ARG A 68 -2.93 -4.52 3.72
CA ARG A 68 -3.07 -5.73 4.53
C ARG A 68 -2.06 -6.80 4.14
N GLU A 69 -1.84 -6.97 2.84
CA GLU A 69 -1.12 -8.11 2.29
C GLU A 69 0.35 -7.79 1.98
N ALA A 70 0.71 -6.52 1.78
CA ALA A 70 2.09 -6.12 1.51
C ALA A 70 3.00 -6.48 2.69
N ALA A 71 4.07 -7.19 2.37
CA ALA A 71 5.10 -7.58 3.32
C ALA A 71 6.29 -6.61 3.30
N HIS A 72 6.47 -5.89 2.19
CA HIS A 72 7.63 -5.04 1.95
C HIS A 72 7.23 -3.61 1.55
N PRO A 73 8.03 -2.60 1.92
CA PRO A 73 7.78 -1.21 1.52
C PRO A 73 7.87 -0.99 0.00
N GLU A 74 8.61 -1.83 -0.72
CA GLU A 74 8.67 -1.78 -2.18
C GLU A 74 7.34 -2.13 -2.84
N GLU A 75 6.60 -3.09 -2.29
CA GLU A 75 5.25 -3.44 -2.75
C GLU A 75 4.28 -2.28 -2.50
N LEU A 76 4.42 -1.60 -1.36
CA LEU A 76 3.64 -0.40 -1.07
C LEU A 76 3.93 0.70 -2.10
N ALA A 77 5.21 0.96 -2.39
CA ALA A 77 5.62 1.98 -3.37
C ALA A 77 5.19 1.66 -4.81
N ALA A 78 5.11 0.38 -5.16
CA ALA A 78 4.66 -0.07 -6.48
C ALA A 78 3.14 0.07 -6.69
N TRP A 79 2.34 -0.02 -5.62
CA TRP A 79 0.87 -0.12 -5.72
C TRP A 79 0.10 1.06 -5.13
N LEU A 80 0.69 1.80 -4.19
CA LEU A 80 0.07 2.95 -3.54
C LEU A 80 0.66 4.25 -4.07
N ASP A 81 -0.16 5.27 -4.19
CA ASP A 81 0.24 6.65 -4.43
C ASP A 81 0.02 7.47 -3.16
N GLY A 82 1.02 8.26 -2.76
CA GLY A 82 1.00 9.00 -1.50
C GLY A 82 -0.19 9.98 -1.39
N PRO A 83 -0.34 10.92 -2.32
CA PRO A 83 -1.47 11.85 -2.34
C PRO A 83 -2.84 11.16 -2.36
N THR A 84 -2.98 10.09 -3.14
CA THR A 84 -4.23 9.31 -3.23
C THR A 84 -4.51 8.57 -1.94
N LEU A 85 -3.48 7.99 -1.31
CA LEU A 85 -3.62 7.32 -0.01
C LEU A 85 -4.13 8.29 1.05
N VAL A 86 -3.56 9.49 1.15
CA VAL A 86 -4.02 10.52 2.11
C VAL A 86 -5.49 10.87 1.89
N ARG A 87 -5.91 11.03 0.63
CA ARG A 87 -7.30 11.34 0.27
C ARG A 87 -8.28 10.22 0.63
N LEU A 88 -7.88 8.96 0.45
CA LEU A 88 -8.75 7.80 0.68
C LEU A 88 -8.73 7.33 2.14
N TRP A 89 -7.65 7.60 2.88
CA TRP A 89 -7.40 7.16 4.25
C TRP A 89 -8.60 7.21 5.22
N PRO A 90 -9.42 8.28 5.27
CA PRO A 90 -10.60 8.32 6.14
C PRO A 90 -11.66 7.25 5.79
N GLY A 91 -11.74 6.83 4.52
CA GLY A 91 -12.71 5.85 4.03
C GLY A 91 -12.21 4.39 3.97
N LEU A 92 -10.92 4.13 4.20
CA LEU A 92 -10.36 2.78 4.10
C LEU A 92 -10.68 1.93 5.35
N VAL A 93 -11.09 0.69 5.13
CA VAL A 93 -11.36 -0.33 6.16
C VAL A 93 -10.14 -1.25 6.30
N VAL A 94 -9.13 -0.72 6.98
CA VAL A 94 -7.90 -1.45 7.32
C VAL A 94 -7.88 -1.92 8.78
N PRO A 95 -7.11 -2.97 9.12
CA PRO A 95 -6.91 -3.37 10.51
C PRO A 95 -6.44 -2.20 11.39
N PRO A 96 -6.88 -2.15 12.66
CA PRO A 96 -6.55 -1.05 13.57
C PRO A 96 -5.03 -0.92 13.81
N GLU A 97 -4.30 -2.03 13.76
CA GLU A 97 -2.83 -2.06 13.89
C GLU A 97 -2.14 -1.41 12.69
N VAL A 98 -2.50 -1.77 11.45
CA VAL A 98 -2.04 -1.08 10.23
C VAL A 98 -2.29 0.42 10.37
N ARG A 99 -3.52 0.78 10.74
CA ARG A 99 -3.95 2.17 10.87
C ARG A 99 -3.09 2.92 11.86
N ARG A 100 -2.85 2.37 13.05
CA ARG A 100 -2.00 2.97 14.09
C ARG A 100 -0.55 3.11 13.64
N LEU A 101 0.02 2.08 13.00
CA LEU A 101 1.40 2.09 12.52
C LEU A 101 1.62 3.19 11.46
N TRP A 102 0.69 3.30 10.52
CA TRP A 102 0.74 4.30 9.46
C TRP A 102 0.47 5.72 9.99
N GLU A 103 -0.53 5.92 10.84
CA GLU A 103 -0.83 7.23 11.46
C GLU A 103 0.30 7.69 12.41
N ALA A 104 0.98 6.76 13.11
CA ALA A 104 2.13 7.08 13.95
C ALA A 104 3.36 7.51 13.12
N ARG A 105 3.51 6.94 11.92
CA ARG A 105 4.63 7.26 11.02
C ARG A 105 4.37 8.48 10.15
N PHE A 106 3.10 8.73 9.80
CA PHE A 106 2.65 9.77 8.88
C PHE A 106 1.55 10.62 9.54
N PRO A 107 1.90 11.79 10.11
CA PRO A 107 0.92 12.66 10.74
C PRO A 107 -0.13 13.20 9.76
N GLU A 108 0.20 13.26 8.46
CA GLU A 108 -0.72 13.65 7.38
C GLU A 108 -1.94 12.72 7.29
N LEU A 109 -1.74 11.40 7.51
CA LEU A 109 -2.84 10.43 7.52
C LEU A 109 -3.74 10.61 8.75
N ALA A 110 -3.14 10.88 9.91
CA ALA A 110 -3.89 11.19 11.12
C ALA A 110 -4.69 12.49 10.96
N ALA A 111 -4.11 13.50 10.30
CA ALA A 111 -4.78 14.76 10.01
C ALA A 111 -5.93 14.59 9.01
N ALA A 112 -5.74 13.84 7.93
CA ALA A 112 -6.76 13.58 6.91
C ALA A 112 -7.99 12.83 7.46
N ARG A 113 -7.81 12.07 8.55
CA ARG A 113 -8.90 11.41 9.25
C ARG A 113 -9.71 12.35 10.15
N ARG A 114 -9.08 13.40 10.68
CA ARG A 114 -9.81 14.33 11.54
C ARG A 114 -10.86 15.04 10.67
N PRO A 115 -12.15 14.96 11.02
CA PRO A 115 -13.12 15.82 10.38
C PRO A 115 -12.68 17.26 10.63
N ALA A 116 -12.75 18.11 9.60
CA ALA A 116 -12.64 19.55 9.79
C ALA A 116 -13.77 19.94 10.76
N ALA A 117 -13.38 20.46 11.93
CA ALA A 117 -14.31 20.94 12.95
C ALA A 117 -15.01 22.22 12.48
#